data_AF-A0A4R8Q6Q2-F1
#
_entry.id   AF-A0A4R8Q6Q2-F1
#
_cell.length_a   1.000
_cell.length_b   1.000
_cell.length_c   1.000
_cell.angle_alpha   90.00
_cell.angle_beta   90.00
_cell.angle_gamma   90.00
#
_symmetry.space_group_name_H-M   'P 1'
#
loop_
_entity.id
_entity.type
_entity.pdbx_description
1 polymer ?
#
loop_
_entity_poly.entity_id
_entity_poly.type
_entity_poly.pdbx_seq_one_letter_code
_entity_poly.pdbx_strand_id
1 'polypeptide(L)'
;MIVSHSSWSVLASAGSSRRVRFAIAALVMFLACAALVMQPDWHAATAGLKVPGIHRPSSQSAAAPSSPPPPAAPPAAAPQSPSPPPPSPPPPSPPAQAPPPTPPTPPPPSPPTEGASPGAQTAVLKPDDEHVLLSAKNSVFKSPNGRHELTLQPTGDLVLSRVDADGKSKPLWWTSTGDRHNGGRSVTVETAKDGHVRIAVNAVLENNWRVVWHSDLEPACKGGSTPARREVADKRADGPAGQLQLSNEGRLSINGVCDLYLPAAEKAKERSLAVIVAGLYRTNHVTCKSHMEKLINDNPAFTRIDVFAFVLFEPADGDVHKRTKESIEAELRGCYGSHLRSVDVVPVAQEEEDFPGQMWAPCGEHVKRLNNQLKTVKLAAVRWWAWSIANGMEHTTVLRIRPDTQFHAKPEFMGVEELGDGLVLPHPKGEHYFYCARMRGNVGVGPTDQIAYGTPAAMQHWLYMYDRFAQMVDLAANPSRPAMRDFSGCETLPTGPLPGDCEVSAPCSIECLVAWYLDARGVDFRIEWGWEQNVLRWKDIGMVGVDEERLADQTHTEDDGMKWG
;
A
#
# COMPACT_ATOMS: atom_id res chain seq x y z
N MET A 1 26.02 -55.06 12.61
CA MET A 1 26.78 -55.15 13.88
C MET A 1 28.24 -54.89 13.55
N ILE A 2 28.65 -53.62 13.55
CA ILE A 2 29.38 -52.95 14.64
C ILE A 2 30.77 -53.57 14.89
N VAL A 3 31.77 -52.96 14.26
CA VAL A 3 33.17 -52.82 14.68
C VAL A 3 33.55 -51.45 14.09
N SER A 4 34.05 -50.42 14.77
CA SER A 4 35.19 -50.39 15.68
C SER A 4 35.12 -49.14 16.57
N HIS A 5 35.49 -49.29 17.84
CA HIS A 5 35.80 -48.20 18.76
C HIS A 5 37.21 -47.63 18.51
N SER A 6 37.46 -46.48 19.15
CA SER A 6 38.74 -45.77 19.37
C SER A 6 38.99 -44.63 18.37
N SER A 7 39.40 -43.41 18.75
CA SER A 7 39.84 -42.88 20.03
C SER A 7 39.69 -41.35 20.02
N TRP A 8 39.50 -40.77 21.20
CA TRP A 8 39.80 -39.36 21.44
C TRP A 8 41.32 -39.17 21.41
N SER A 9 41.80 -38.20 20.62
CA SER A 9 43.11 -37.58 20.83
C SER A 9 43.10 -36.14 20.31
N VAL A 10 43.02 -35.22 21.27
CA VAL A 10 43.88 -34.04 21.43
C VAL A 10 44.25 -33.25 20.17
N LEU A 11 43.65 -32.06 20.10
CA LEU A 11 44.21 -30.84 19.51
C LEU A 11 45.69 -30.66 19.91
N ALA A 12 46.60 -30.91 18.97
CA ALA A 12 47.96 -30.40 19.03
C ALA A 12 48.12 -29.28 18.01
N SER A 13 48.38 -28.09 18.54
CA SER A 13 48.69 -26.87 17.80
C SER A 13 49.94 -27.00 16.95
N ALA A 14 49.86 -26.52 15.71
CA ALA A 14 51.02 -26.03 14.97
C ALA A 14 50.77 -24.58 14.55
N GLY A 15 51.54 -23.66 15.12
CA GLY A 15 52.05 -22.50 14.37
C GLY A 15 51.22 -21.23 14.20
N SER A 16 50.21 -20.92 15.04
CA SER A 16 49.61 -19.56 15.02
C SER A 16 49.95 -18.79 16.30
N SER A 17 50.69 -17.69 16.14
CA SER A 17 51.11 -16.78 17.21
C SER A 17 49.91 -16.31 18.04
N ARG A 18 50.10 -16.01 19.34
CA ARG A 18 49.02 -15.47 20.20
C ARG A 18 48.29 -14.29 19.55
N ARG A 19 49.01 -13.45 18.78
CA ARG A 19 48.41 -12.34 18.02
C ARG A 19 47.47 -12.81 16.91
N VAL A 20 47.76 -13.94 16.28
CA VAL A 20 46.90 -14.55 15.24
C VAL A 20 45.64 -15.14 15.85
N ARG A 21 45.72 -15.78 17.02
CA ARG A 21 44.51 -16.27 17.72
C ARG A 21 43.61 -15.14 18.21
N PHE A 22 44.21 -14.05 18.72
CA PHE A 22 43.46 -12.84 19.08
C PHE A 22 42.88 -12.13 17.86
N ALA A 23 43.63 -12.06 16.75
CA ALA A 23 43.12 -11.48 15.49
C ALA A 23 41.97 -12.32 14.92
N ILE A 24 42.05 -13.65 14.96
CA ILE A 24 40.95 -14.53 14.52
C ILE A 24 39.74 -14.40 15.44
N ALA A 25 39.92 -14.38 16.76
CA ALA A 25 38.81 -14.17 17.69
C ALA A 25 38.16 -12.78 17.54
N ALA A 26 38.97 -11.73 17.34
CA ALA A 26 38.49 -10.38 17.07
C ALA A 26 37.81 -10.27 15.70
N LEU A 27 38.30 -10.96 14.67
CA LEU A 27 37.67 -11.02 13.36
C LEU A 27 36.34 -11.78 13.41
N VAL A 28 36.26 -12.89 14.15
CA VAL A 28 35.01 -13.64 14.35
C VAL A 28 34.00 -12.82 15.12
N MET A 29 34.42 -12.09 16.17
CA MET A 29 33.56 -11.13 16.88
C MET A 29 33.14 -9.97 15.99
N PHE A 30 34.05 -9.41 15.19
CA PHE A 30 33.74 -8.30 14.27
C PHE A 30 32.79 -8.74 13.16
N LEU A 31 32.95 -9.96 12.62
CA LEU A 31 32.03 -10.54 11.63
C LEU A 31 30.67 -10.91 12.25
N ALA A 32 30.65 -11.39 13.49
CA ALA A 32 29.40 -11.64 14.22
C ALA A 32 28.65 -10.33 14.53
N CYS A 33 29.37 -9.28 14.94
CA CYS A 33 28.81 -7.94 15.13
C CYS A 33 28.38 -7.29 13.82
N ALA A 34 29.14 -7.45 12.73
CA ALA A 34 28.76 -6.95 11.41
C ALA A 34 27.54 -7.69 10.84
N ALA A 35 27.42 -9.01 11.08
CA ALA A 35 26.24 -9.78 10.73
C ALA A 35 25.00 -9.40 11.57
N LEU A 36 25.19 -8.95 12.82
CA LEU A 36 24.13 -8.41 13.66
C LEU A 36 23.73 -6.96 13.29
N VAL A 37 24.66 -6.15 12.76
CA VAL A 37 24.42 -4.75 12.37
C VAL A 37 23.93 -4.60 10.92
N MET A 38 24.20 -5.57 10.03
CA MET A 38 23.82 -5.50 8.60
C MET A 38 22.65 -6.41 8.19
N GLN A 39 21.84 -6.90 9.12
CA GLN A 39 20.55 -7.52 8.78
C GLN A 39 19.42 -6.49 8.84
N PRO A 40 18.79 -6.12 7.70
CA PRO A 40 17.69 -5.15 7.68
C PRO A 40 16.40 -5.69 8.32
N ASP A 41 16.31 -7.00 8.55
CA ASP A 41 15.07 -7.69 8.92
C ASP A 41 14.89 -7.95 10.42
N TRP A 42 15.83 -7.51 11.28
CA TRP A 42 15.76 -7.84 12.72
C TRP A 42 14.89 -6.87 13.56
N HIS A 43 14.45 -5.73 13.02
CA HIS A 43 13.70 -4.75 13.81
C HIS A 43 12.22 -5.13 14.07
N ALA A 44 11.66 -6.13 13.36
CA ALA A 44 10.28 -6.57 13.54
C ALA A 44 10.14 -7.83 14.42
N ALA A 45 11.15 -8.72 14.45
CA ALA A 45 11.04 -10.02 15.12
C ALA A 45 11.29 -9.96 16.64
N THR A 46 12.09 -9.01 17.12
CA THR A 46 12.33 -8.81 18.56
C THR A 46 11.16 -8.15 19.29
N ALA A 47 10.23 -7.54 18.56
CA ALA A 47 9.03 -6.89 19.09
C ALA A 47 7.78 -7.80 19.13
N GLY A 48 7.90 -9.13 18.99
CA GLY A 48 6.76 -10.04 19.17
C GLY A 48 5.58 -9.86 18.18
N LEU A 49 5.75 -9.06 17.13
CA LEU A 49 4.77 -8.86 16.07
C LEU A 49 4.74 -10.09 15.16
N LYS A 50 3.73 -10.95 15.36
CA LYS A 50 3.32 -11.92 14.32
C LYS A 50 2.75 -11.14 13.14
N VAL A 51 3.60 -10.86 12.16
CA VAL A 51 3.18 -10.44 10.82
C VAL A 51 2.53 -11.65 10.14
N PRO A 52 1.24 -11.63 9.77
CA PRO A 52 0.74 -12.62 8.82
C PRO A 52 1.53 -12.44 7.53
N GLY A 53 2.22 -13.49 7.09
CA GLY A 53 3.02 -13.48 5.87
C GLY A 53 2.11 -13.29 4.67
N ILE A 54 2.02 -12.06 4.16
CA ILE A 54 1.90 -11.91 2.72
C ILE A 54 3.29 -12.31 2.22
N HIS A 55 3.40 -13.52 1.67
CA HIS A 55 4.66 -14.04 1.15
C HIS A 55 5.14 -13.14 0.00
N ARG A 56 5.93 -12.11 0.33
CA ARG A 56 6.78 -11.42 -0.64
C ARG A 56 7.83 -12.45 -1.08
N PRO A 57 8.04 -12.71 -2.38
CA PRO A 57 9.21 -13.46 -2.79
C PRO A 57 10.45 -12.69 -2.32
N SER A 58 11.30 -13.37 -1.58
CA SER A 58 12.55 -12.83 -1.05
C SER A 58 13.41 -12.30 -2.19
N SER A 59 13.54 -10.98 -2.30
CA SER A 59 14.61 -10.36 -3.08
C SER A 59 15.93 -10.70 -2.39
N GLN A 60 16.69 -11.64 -2.96
CA GLN A 60 18.08 -11.85 -2.56
C GLN A 60 18.85 -10.55 -2.82
N SER A 61 19.19 -9.84 -1.74
CA SER A 61 19.97 -8.61 -1.77
C SER A 61 21.42 -8.97 -2.09
N ALA A 62 21.86 -8.70 -3.31
CA ALA A 62 23.27 -8.63 -3.65
C ALA A 62 23.83 -7.30 -3.09
N ALA A 63 24.81 -7.41 -2.20
CA ALA A 63 25.48 -6.29 -1.55
C ALA A 63 25.99 -5.26 -2.59
N ALA A 64 25.58 -4.00 -2.43
CA ALA A 64 26.20 -2.87 -3.12
C ALA A 64 27.26 -2.24 -2.20
N PRO A 65 28.47 -1.90 -2.70
CA PRO A 65 29.46 -1.15 -1.92
C PRO A 65 29.02 0.31 -1.78
N SER A 66 29.17 0.83 -0.57
CA SER A 66 28.91 2.22 -0.20
C SER A 66 29.89 3.19 -0.88
N SER A 67 29.37 4.23 -1.52
CA SER A 67 30.13 5.41 -1.91
C SER A 67 30.06 6.46 -0.80
N PRO A 68 31.16 7.17 -0.46
CA PRO A 68 31.13 8.18 0.59
C PRO A 68 30.35 9.44 0.16
N PRO A 69 29.79 10.21 1.11
CA PRO A 69 28.98 11.38 0.81
C PRO A 69 29.84 12.56 0.31
N PRO A 70 29.32 13.42 -0.60
CA PRO A 70 30.01 14.65 -0.98
C PRO A 70 29.99 15.67 0.16
N PRO A 71 31.03 16.52 0.30
CA PRO A 71 31.11 17.52 1.37
C PRO A 71 30.16 18.71 1.16
N ALA A 72 29.79 19.33 2.28
CA ALA A 72 28.84 20.43 2.41
C ALA A 72 29.22 21.71 1.62
N ALA A 73 28.20 22.38 1.09
CA ALA A 73 28.33 23.68 0.41
C ALA A 73 28.44 24.85 1.41
N PRO A 74 29.32 25.85 1.18
CA PRO A 74 29.31 27.12 1.90
C PRO A 74 28.35 28.17 1.27
N PRO A 75 28.02 29.26 2.00
CA PRO A 75 26.83 30.07 1.73
C PRO A 75 26.98 31.12 0.63
N ALA A 76 25.82 31.66 0.23
CA ALA A 76 25.53 32.51 -0.92
C ALA A 76 26.33 33.82 -1.04
N ALA A 77 26.61 34.21 -2.29
CA ALA A 77 26.92 35.57 -2.70
C ALA A 77 26.19 35.91 -4.02
N ALA A 78 25.65 37.12 -4.10
CA ALA A 78 25.16 37.79 -5.33
C ALA A 78 26.05 39.04 -5.59
N PRO A 79 25.97 39.76 -6.73
CA PRO A 79 25.34 39.50 -8.03
C PRO A 79 26.31 39.60 -9.25
N GLN A 80 25.74 39.42 -10.44
CA GLN A 80 26.33 39.19 -11.78
C GLN A 80 27.04 40.38 -12.46
N SER A 81 27.91 40.05 -13.44
CA SER A 81 28.30 40.86 -14.62
C SER A 81 28.95 39.96 -15.71
N PRO A 82 29.05 40.39 -16.99
CA PRO A 82 28.53 39.63 -18.15
C PRO A 82 29.54 38.74 -18.91
N SER A 83 28.99 37.79 -19.68
CA SER A 83 29.67 36.76 -20.49
C SER A 83 30.39 37.30 -21.74
N PRO A 84 31.49 36.66 -22.19
CA PRO A 84 32.15 36.91 -23.47
C PRO A 84 31.55 36.08 -24.64
N PRO A 85 31.79 36.47 -25.91
CA PRO A 85 31.17 35.86 -27.09
C PRO A 85 31.84 34.54 -27.55
N PRO A 86 31.15 33.73 -28.38
CA PRO A 86 31.63 32.41 -28.81
C PRO A 86 32.65 32.45 -29.96
N PRO A 87 33.54 31.45 -30.08
CA PRO A 87 34.53 31.35 -31.16
C PRO A 87 33.98 30.73 -32.46
N SER A 88 34.62 31.09 -33.58
CA SER A 88 34.29 30.73 -34.97
C SER A 88 34.67 29.28 -35.37
N PRO A 89 34.06 28.71 -36.44
CA PRO A 89 34.29 27.33 -36.87
C PRO A 89 35.57 27.13 -37.70
N PRO A 90 36.14 25.91 -37.74
CA PRO A 90 37.35 25.58 -38.51
C PRO A 90 37.08 25.31 -40.02
N PRO A 91 38.11 25.40 -40.89
CA PRO A 91 38.00 25.29 -42.35
C PRO A 91 37.94 23.84 -42.89
N PRO A 92 37.54 23.63 -44.16
CA PRO A 92 37.30 22.31 -44.74
C PRO A 92 38.58 21.61 -45.24
N SER A 93 38.60 20.28 -45.13
CA SER A 93 39.67 19.40 -45.63
C SER A 93 39.44 18.95 -47.10
N PRO A 94 40.51 18.74 -47.89
CA PRO A 94 40.45 18.35 -49.31
C PRO A 94 40.20 16.84 -49.56
N PRO A 95 39.81 16.43 -50.79
CA PRO A 95 39.27 15.09 -51.06
C PRO A 95 40.36 14.02 -51.25
N ALA A 96 40.15 12.84 -50.66
CA ALA A 96 40.97 11.65 -50.85
C ALA A 96 40.29 10.60 -51.73
N GLN A 97 41.11 9.93 -52.55
CA GLN A 97 40.77 8.99 -53.63
C GLN A 97 40.07 7.70 -53.19
N ALA A 98 39.32 7.12 -54.13
CA ALA A 98 38.55 5.89 -54.01
C ALA A 98 39.40 4.61 -53.98
N PRO A 99 39.01 3.59 -53.18
CA PRO A 99 39.50 2.21 -53.30
C PRO A 99 38.66 1.36 -54.30
N PRO A 100 39.22 0.26 -54.86
CA PRO A 100 38.58 -0.59 -55.88
C PRO A 100 37.49 -1.53 -55.31
N PRO A 101 36.63 -2.12 -56.19
CA PRO A 101 35.30 -2.62 -55.80
C PRO A 101 35.30 -4.04 -55.21
N THR A 102 34.45 -4.24 -54.19
CA THR A 102 34.01 -5.52 -53.64
C THR A 102 32.74 -6.04 -54.35
N PRO A 103 32.48 -7.37 -54.37
CA PRO A 103 31.43 -8.01 -55.17
C PRO A 103 30.00 -7.76 -54.65
N PRO A 104 28.95 -7.93 -55.50
CA PRO A 104 27.60 -7.47 -55.19
C PRO A 104 26.91 -8.29 -54.09
N THR A 105 26.33 -7.57 -53.14
CA THR A 105 25.46 -8.07 -52.05
C THR A 105 24.02 -8.29 -52.60
N PRO A 106 23.27 -9.30 -52.11
CA PRO A 106 21.88 -9.53 -52.54
C PRO A 106 20.96 -8.36 -52.19
N PRO A 107 19.85 -8.15 -52.93
CA PRO A 107 18.95 -7.03 -52.68
C PRO A 107 18.25 -7.16 -51.31
N PRO A 108 18.07 -6.04 -50.57
CA PRO A 108 17.38 -6.03 -49.29
C PRO A 108 15.88 -6.33 -49.46
N PRO A 109 15.23 -6.98 -48.47
CA PRO A 109 13.79 -7.18 -48.47
C PRO A 109 13.06 -5.83 -48.41
N SER A 110 11.96 -5.75 -49.17
CA SER A 110 11.09 -4.57 -49.26
C SER A 110 10.63 -4.08 -47.88
N PRO A 111 10.50 -2.76 -47.67
CA PRO A 111 10.02 -2.21 -46.41
C PRO A 111 8.57 -2.62 -46.13
N PRO A 112 8.20 -2.98 -44.88
CA PRO A 112 6.81 -3.17 -44.51
C PRO A 112 6.08 -1.82 -44.54
N THR A 113 4.89 -1.86 -45.14
CA THR A 113 3.88 -0.82 -45.23
C THR A 113 3.68 -0.05 -43.91
N GLU A 114 3.84 1.27 -43.96
CA GLU A 114 3.41 2.19 -42.90
C GLU A 114 1.90 2.05 -42.67
N GLY A 115 1.51 1.70 -41.44
CA GLY A 115 0.11 1.55 -41.06
C GLY A 115 -0.17 0.87 -39.72
N ALA A 116 0.83 0.32 -39.02
CA ALA A 116 0.66 -0.24 -37.68
C ALA A 116 1.39 0.62 -36.64
N SER A 117 0.63 1.22 -35.72
CA SER A 117 1.17 1.90 -34.55
C SER A 117 2.08 0.93 -33.75
N PRO A 118 3.29 1.30 -33.30
CA PRO A 118 4.24 0.37 -32.64
C PRO A 118 3.84 -0.13 -31.24
N GLY A 119 2.57 -0.05 -30.83
CA GLY A 119 2.17 -0.03 -29.41
C GLY A 119 1.15 -1.06 -28.93
N ALA A 120 0.98 -2.24 -29.56
CA ALA A 120 0.02 -3.23 -29.07
C ALA A 120 0.31 -4.69 -29.51
N GLN A 121 1.56 -5.15 -29.44
CA GLN A 121 1.82 -6.58 -29.66
C GLN A 121 1.49 -7.37 -28.39
N THR A 122 0.71 -8.43 -28.57
CA THR A 122 0.25 -9.31 -27.50
C THR A 122 0.63 -10.75 -27.81
N ALA A 123 1.31 -11.41 -26.86
CA ALA A 123 1.54 -12.84 -26.94
C ALA A 123 0.29 -13.60 -26.50
N VAL A 124 0.04 -14.76 -27.08
CA VAL A 124 -1.11 -15.62 -26.77
C VAL A 124 -0.61 -17.01 -26.37
N LEU A 125 -0.98 -17.47 -25.19
CA LEU A 125 -0.75 -18.83 -24.70
C LEU A 125 -2.04 -19.63 -24.84
N LYS A 126 -1.96 -20.68 -25.66
CA LYS A 126 -3.07 -21.60 -25.89
C LYS A 126 -2.92 -22.80 -24.95
N PRO A 127 -4.03 -23.35 -24.42
CA PRO A 127 -3.96 -24.62 -23.71
C PRO A 127 -3.52 -25.74 -24.66
N ASP A 128 -2.83 -26.74 -24.13
CA ASP A 128 -2.57 -27.99 -24.84
C ASP A 128 -3.81 -28.90 -24.87
N ASP A 129 -3.65 -30.11 -25.42
CA ASP A 129 -4.72 -31.10 -25.55
C ASP A 129 -5.28 -31.58 -24.18
N GLU A 130 -4.53 -31.39 -23.10
CA GLU A 130 -4.94 -31.68 -21.71
C GLU A 130 -5.51 -30.44 -21.00
N HIS A 131 -5.77 -29.37 -21.76
CA HIS A 131 -6.22 -28.07 -21.26
C HIS A 131 -5.19 -27.34 -20.36
N VAL A 132 -3.91 -27.71 -20.41
CA VAL A 132 -2.85 -27.12 -19.60
C VAL A 132 -2.24 -25.91 -20.32
N LEU A 133 -2.16 -24.79 -19.64
CA LEU A 133 -1.50 -23.56 -20.09
C LEU A 133 -0.05 -23.50 -19.62
N LEU A 134 0.18 -23.73 -18.32
CA LEU A 134 1.52 -23.74 -17.71
C LEU A 134 1.67 -24.97 -16.83
N SER A 135 2.89 -25.49 -16.73
CA SER A 135 3.23 -26.62 -15.88
C SER A 135 4.64 -26.47 -15.30
N ALA A 136 5.04 -27.38 -14.42
CA ALA A 136 6.41 -27.41 -13.93
C ALA A 136 7.48 -27.54 -15.05
N LYS A 137 7.12 -28.09 -16.23
CA LYS A 137 8.02 -28.22 -17.38
C LYS A 137 8.04 -26.95 -18.25
N ASN A 138 6.86 -26.37 -18.46
CA ASN A 138 6.65 -25.14 -19.22
C ASN A 138 6.05 -24.09 -18.29
N SER A 139 6.88 -23.51 -17.44
CA SER A 139 6.43 -22.68 -16.32
C SER A 139 6.39 -21.18 -16.64
N VAL A 140 6.88 -20.74 -17.80
CA VAL A 140 7.06 -19.32 -18.11
C VAL A 140 6.34 -18.96 -19.41
N PHE A 141 5.59 -17.87 -19.39
CA PHE A 141 4.97 -17.24 -20.55
C PHE A 141 5.39 -15.77 -20.63
N LYS A 142 5.91 -15.34 -21.78
CA LYS A 142 6.51 -14.01 -21.94
C LYS A 142 5.75 -13.14 -22.93
N SER A 143 5.73 -11.85 -22.64
CA SER A 143 5.34 -10.80 -23.59
C SER A 143 6.28 -10.79 -24.81
N PRO A 144 5.84 -10.29 -25.98
CA PRO A 144 6.66 -10.25 -27.19
C PRO A 144 7.99 -9.52 -27.04
N ASN A 145 8.04 -8.45 -26.25
CA ASN A 145 9.25 -7.69 -25.95
C ASN A 145 10.11 -8.29 -24.81
N GLY A 146 9.65 -9.37 -24.17
CA GLY A 146 10.33 -10.03 -23.06
C GLY A 146 10.38 -9.24 -21.74
N ARG A 147 9.77 -8.05 -21.66
CA ARG A 147 9.79 -7.19 -20.45
C ARG A 147 8.79 -7.61 -19.39
N HIS A 148 7.82 -8.45 -19.74
CA HIS A 148 6.87 -9.02 -18.81
C HIS A 148 6.84 -10.54 -18.96
N GLU A 149 6.80 -11.24 -17.82
CA GLU A 149 6.72 -12.68 -17.76
C GLU A 149 5.72 -13.14 -16.70
N LEU A 150 4.86 -14.08 -17.06
CA LEU A 150 4.00 -14.83 -16.17
C LEU A 150 4.67 -16.17 -15.87
N THR A 151 4.98 -16.43 -14.59
CA THR A 151 5.73 -17.59 -14.15
C THR A 151 4.94 -18.40 -13.12
N LEU A 152 4.75 -19.69 -13.38
CA LEU A 152 4.32 -20.68 -12.39
C LEU A 152 5.53 -21.13 -11.56
N GLN A 153 5.70 -20.51 -10.41
CA GLN A 153 6.88 -20.68 -9.57
C GLN A 153 6.96 -22.07 -8.91
N PRO A 154 8.16 -22.52 -8.52
CA PRO A 154 8.38 -23.71 -7.70
C PRO A 154 7.49 -23.86 -6.46
N THR A 155 7.09 -22.72 -5.90
CA THR A 155 6.26 -22.64 -4.70
C THR A 155 4.79 -22.98 -4.95
N GLY A 156 4.34 -23.04 -6.21
CA GLY A 156 2.91 -23.15 -6.54
C GLY A 156 2.24 -21.80 -6.80
N ASP A 157 2.97 -20.70 -6.70
CA ASP A 157 2.46 -19.35 -6.97
C ASP A 157 2.54 -19.01 -8.46
N LEU A 158 1.48 -18.42 -9.01
CA LEU A 158 1.47 -17.89 -10.37
C LEU A 158 1.74 -16.38 -10.29
N VAL A 159 2.86 -15.94 -10.84
CA VAL A 159 3.36 -14.57 -10.65
C VAL A 159 3.61 -13.88 -11.98
N LEU A 160 3.01 -12.71 -12.17
CA LEU A 160 3.34 -11.78 -13.23
C LEU A 160 4.44 -10.83 -12.74
N SER A 161 5.52 -10.71 -13.50
CA SER A 161 6.62 -9.81 -13.19
C SER A 161 7.01 -8.93 -14.36
N ARG A 162 7.55 -7.75 -14.05
CA ARG A 162 8.32 -6.91 -14.98
C ARG A 162 9.80 -7.23 -14.86
N VAL A 163 10.44 -7.52 -15.99
CA VAL A 163 11.88 -7.70 -16.10
C VAL A 163 12.48 -6.35 -16.51
N ASP A 164 13.20 -5.73 -15.58
CA ASP A 164 13.90 -4.47 -15.81
C ASP A 164 15.14 -4.71 -16.70
N ALA A 165 15.74 -3.63 -17.22
CA ALA A 165 16.84 -3.72 -18.18
C ALA A 165 18.12 -4.38 -17.61
N ASP A 166 18.26 -4.38 -16.29
CA ASP A 166 19.33 -5.06 -15.55
C ASP A 166 19.03 -6.55 -15.29
N GLY A 167 17.91 -7.06 -15.83
CA GLY A 167 17.46 -8.44 -15.67
C GLY A 167 16.77 -8.71 -14.33
N LYS A 168 16.60 -7.71 -13.46
CA LYS A 168 15.86 -7.90 -12.21
C LYS A 168 14.37 -7.99 -12.48
N SER A 169 13.74 -8.95 -11.82
CA SER A 169 12.30 -9.21 -11.94
C SER A 169 11.58 -8.57 -10.76
N LYS A 170 10.65 -7.65 -11.03
CA LYS A 170 9.77 -7.02 -10.04
C LYS A 170 8.36 -7.61 -10.16
N PRO A 171 7.81 -8.27 -9.14
CA PRO A 171 6.45 -8.80 -9.20
C PRO A 171 5.43 -7.67 -9.30
N LEU A 172 4.41 -7.87 -10.15
CA LEU A 172 3.32 -6.94 -10.41
C LEU A 172 1.95 -7.48 -9.95
N TRP A 173 1.75 -8.80 -10.03
CA TRP A 173 0.52 -9.50 -9.63
C TRP A 173 0.83 -10.97 -9.34
N TRP A 174 0.09 -11.60 -8.43
CA TRP A 174 0.26 -13.02 -8.11
C TRP A 174 -1.00 -13.63 -7.45
N THR A 175 -1.13 -14.96 -7.53
CA THR A 175 -2.31 -15.70 -6.99
C THR A 175 -2.26 -15.94 -5.48
N SER A 176 -1.11 -15.72 -4.83
CA SER A 176 -0.88 -15.98 -3.40
C SER A 176 -1.09 -17.44 -3.00
N THR A 177 -0.75 -18.36 -3.91
CA THR A 177 -0.90 -19.81 -3.72
C THR A 177 0.41 -20.51 -3.38
N GLY A 178 1.48 -19.74 -3.10
CA GLY A 178 2.78 -20.29 -2.79
C GLY A 178 2.81 -21.02 -1.44
N ASP A 179 2.99 -22.34 -1.45
CA ASP A 179 2.94 -23.19 -0.25
C ASP A 179 4.15 -24.14 -0.10
N ARG A 180 5.13 -24.06 -1.01
CA ARG A 180 6.40 -24.83 -1.00
C ARG A 180 6.20 -26.35 -0.92
N HIS A 181 5.05 -26.89 -1.34
CA HIS A 181 4.84 -28.32 -1.30
C HIS A 181 5.63 -29.07 -2.38
N ASN A 182 6.07 -30.29 -2.03
CA ASN A 182 6.76 -31.20 -2.95
C ASN A 182 5.71 -31.89 -3.83
N GLY A 183 5.22 -31.18 -4.85
CA GLY A 183 4.11 -31.63 -5.68
C GLY A 183 4.14 -31.09 -7.11
N GLY A 184 3.36 -31.72 -7.98
CA GLY A 184 3.06 -31.20 -9.31
C GLY A 184 2.26 -29.91 -9.22
N ARG A 185 2.41 -29.04 -10.21
CA ARG A 185 1.66 -27.79 -10.34
C ARG A 185 1.37 -27.51 -11.80
N SER A 186 0.17 -26.99 -12.06
CA SER A 186 -0.27 -26.61 -13.40
C SER A 186 -1.25 -25.45 -13.35
N VAL A 187 -1.34 -24.73 -14.46
CA VAL A 187 -2.40 -23.78 -14.75
C VAL A 187 -3.23 -24.38 -15.87
N THR A 188 -4.52 -24.55 -15.67
CA THR A 188 -5.42 -25.20 -16.64
C THR A 188 -6.60 -24.31 -16.99
N VAL A 189 -7.17 -24.53 -18.16
CA VAL A 189 -8.48 -23.98 -18.54
C VAL A 189 -9.56 -24.95 -18.07
N GLU A 190 -10.53 -24.44 -17.33
CA GLU A 190 -11.68 -25.21 -16.84
C GLU A 190 -12.99 -24.60 -17.35
N THR A 191 -14.00 -25.45 -17.50
CA THR A 191 -15.39 -25.01 -17.69
C THR A 191 -16.14 -25.24 -16.38
N ALA A 192 -16.64 -24.17 -15.77
CA ALA A 192 -17.42 -24.26 -14.55
C ALA A 192 -18.80 -24.87 -14.81
N LYS A 193 -19.52 -25.20 -13.72
CA LYS A 193 -20.82 -25.92 -13.78
C LYS A 193 -21.92 -25.19 -14.56
N ASP A 194 -21.86 -23.87 -14.62
CA ASP A 194 -22.77 -23.00 -15.36
C ASP A 194 -22.31 -22.73 -16.82
N GLY A 195 -21.22 -23.38 -17.27
CA GLY A 195 -20.67 -23.26 -18.61
C GLY A 195 -19.70 -22.09 -18.81
N HIS A 196 -19.37 -21.31 -17.78
CA HIS A 196 -18.36 -20.24 -17.93
C HIS A 196 -16.94 -20.80 -17.98
N VAL A 197 -16.09 -20.20 -18.80
CA VAL A 197 -14.66 -20.57 -18.90
C VAL A 197 -13.87 -19.81 -17.84
N ARG A 198 -12.97 -20.52 -17.17
CA ARG A 198 -12.09 -19.97 -16.14
C ARG A 198 -10.69 -20.59 -16.23
N ILE A 199 -9.74 -19.97 -15.55
CA ILE A 199 -8.40 -20.55 -15.36
C ILE A 199 -8.25 -20.98 -13.92
N ALA A 200 -7.66 -22.15 -13.70
CA ALA A 200 -7.39 -22.71 -12.37
C ALA A 200 -5.89 -22.96 -12.18
N VAL A 201 -5.38 -22.60 -11.00
CA VAL A 201 -4.08 -23.06 -10.52
C VAL A 201 -4.31 -24.34 -9.72
N ASN A 202 -3.65 -25.40 -10.15
CA ASN A 202 -3.72 -26.72 -9.58
C ASN A 202 -2.39 -27.07 -8.91
N ALA A 203 -2.45 -27.67 -7.72
CA ALA A 203 -1.30 -28.15 -6.98
C ALA A 203 -1.55 -29.55 -6.43
N VAL A 204 -0.51 -30.36 -6.32
CA VAL A 204 -0.56 -31.65 -5.63
C VAL A 204 -0.39 -31.42 -4.13
N LEU A 205 -1.49 -31.56 -3.40
CA LEU A 205 -1.56 -31.45 -1.94
C LEU A 205 -1.91 -32.83 -1.37
N GLU A 206 -1.11 -33.32 -0.42
CA GLU A 206 -1.34 -34.64 0.21
C GLU A 206 -1.51 -35.76 -0.84
N ASN A 207 -0.66 -35.76 -1.88
CA ASN A 207 -0.69 -36.67 -3.02
C ASN A 207 -1.95 -36.61 -3.91
N ASN A 208 -2.77 -35.55 -3.78
CA ASN A 208 -3.96 -35.35 -4.59
C ASN A 208 -3.91 -34.01 -5.33
N TRP A 209 -4.33 -34.00 -6.60
CA TRP A 209 -4.52 -32.75 -7.32
C TRP A 209 -5.68 -31.97 -6.72
N ARG A 210 -5.44 -30.70 -6.39
CA ARG A 210 -6.46 -29.77 -5.89
C ARG A 210 -6.33 -28.43 -6.62
N VAL A 211 -7.48 -27.84 -6.91
CA VAL A 211 -7.56 -26.43 -7.32
C VAL A 211 -7.26 -25.59 -6.08
N VAL A 212 -6.18 -24.81 -6.13
CA VAL A 212 -5.78 -23.91 -5.03
C VAL A 212 -6.17 -22.46 -5.32
N TRP A 213 -6.44 -22.12 -6.58
CA TRP A 213 -6.98 -20.83 -6.99
C TRP A 213 -7.72 -20.97 -8.33
N HIS A 214 -8.72 -20.13 -8.57
CA HIS A 214 -9.36 -20.01 -9.88
C HIS A 214 -9.77 -18.56 -10.17
N SER A 215 -9.88 -18.21 -11.45
CA SER A 215 -10.12 -16.83 -11.87
C SER A 215 -11.43 -16.23 -11.34
N ASP A 216 -12.47 -17.01 -11.06
CA ASP A 216 -13.75 -16.47 -10.55
C ASP A 216 -13.64 -15.86 -9.14
N LEU A 217 -12.51 -16.07 -8.46
CA LEU A 217 -12.17 -15.34 -7.23
C LEU A 217 -11.91 -13.85 -7.52
N GLU A 218 -11.49 -13.52 -8.75
CA GLU A 218 -11.43 -12.16 -9.24
C GLU A 218 -12.83 -11.70 -9.66
N PRO A 219 -13.38 -10.62 -9.07
CA PRO A 219 -14.75 -10.23 -9.37
C PRO A 219 -14.99 -9.85 -10.84
N ALA A 220 -13.93 -9.44 -11.55
CA ALA A 220 -13.98 -9.17 -12.98
C ALA A 220 -14.21 -10.43 -13.84
N CYS A 221 -13.84 -11.59 -13.34
CA CYS A 221 -13.79 -12.85 -14.07
C CYS A 221 -14.93 -13.81 -13.71
N LYS A 222 -15.73 -13.48 -12.70
CA LYS A 222 -16.84 -14.33 -12.25
C LYS A 222 -17.90 -14.49 -13.34
N GLY A 223 -18.29 -15.73 -13.61
CA GLY A 223 -19.42 -16.05 -14.49
C GLY A 223 -20.70 -15.32 -14.07
N GLY A 224 -21.28 -14.52 -14.97
CA GLY A 224 -22.44 -13.66 -14.69
C GLY A 224 -22.12 -12.21 -14.31
N SER A 225 -20.90 -11.73 -14.58
CA SER A 225 -20.53 -10.31 -14.41
C SER A 225 -21.44 -9.34 -15.17
N THR A 226 -21.51 -8.09 -14.70
CA THR A 226 -22.44 -7.05 -15.21
C THR A 226 -22.34 -6.86 -16.72
N PRO A 227 -23.46 -6.57 -17.43
CA PRO A 227 -23.53 -6.51 -18.90
C PRO A 227 -22.45 -5.63 -19.54
N ALA A 228 -22.13 -4.49 -18.92
CA ALA A 228 -21.12 -3.55 -19.41
C ALA A 228 -19.71 -4.14 -19.47
N ARG A 229 -19.36 -5.06 -18.56
CA ARG A 229 -18.02 -5.66 -18.51
C ARG A 229 -17.86 -6.79 -19.51
N ARG A 230 -18.95 -7.53 -19.75
CA ARG A 230 -19.03 -8.58 -20.76
C ARG A 230 -18.88 -8.00 -22.17
N GLU A 231 -19.51 -6.86 -22.46
CA GLU A 231 -19.34 -6.16 -23.75
C GLU A 231 -17.89 -5.72 -24.03
N VAL A 232 -17.14 -5.29 -22.99
CA VAL A 232 -15.74 -4.89 -23.17
C VAL A 232 -14.83 -6.09 -23.41
N ALA A 233 -15.08 -7.21 -22.71
CA ALA A 233 -14.37 -8.48 -22.95
C ALA A 233 -14.68 -9.05 -24.34
N ASP A 234 -15.95 -9.04 -24.76
CA ASP A 234 -16.40 -9.53 -26.06
C ASP A 234 -15.87 -8.68 -27.22
N LYS A 235 -15.80 -7.35 -27.07
CA LYS A 235 -15.22 -6.44 -28.09
C LYS A 235 -13.70 -6.59 -28.25
N ARG A 236 -13.00 -7.18 -27.28
CA ARG A 236 -11.54 -7.37 -27.28
C ARG A 236 -11.12 -8.82 -27.54
N ALA A 237 -12.07 -9.72 -27.75
CA ALA A 237 -11.78 -11.14 -27.91
C ALA A 237 -11.21 -11.45 -29.30
N ASP A 238 -9.88 -11.58 -29.39
CA ASP A 238 -9.21 -12.12 -30.58
C ASP A 238 -8.87 -13.61 -30.34
N GLY A 239 -9.88 -14.48 -30.55
CA GLY A 239 -9.73 -15.93 -30.52
C GLY A 239 -10.62 -16.67 -29.52
N PRO A 240 -10.40 -17.98 -29.31
CA PRO A 240 -11.14 -18.80 -28.36
C PRO A 240 -11.03 -18.32 -26.90
N ALA A 241 -12.11 -18.50 -26.13
CA ALA A 241 -12.12 -18.21 -24.70
C ALA A 241 -11.15 -19.11 -23.92
N GLY A 242 -10.59 -18.59 -22.82
CA GLY A 242 -9.68 -19.34 -21.93
C GLY A 242 -8.20 -19.30 -22.33
N GLN A 243 -7.84 -18.60 -23.41
CA GLN A 243 -6.43 -18.34 -23.75
C GLN A 243 -5.88 -17.22 -22.88
N LEU A 244 -4.64 -17.37 -22.39
CA LEU A 244 -3.94 -16.29 -21.70
C LEU A 244 -3.29 -15.36 -22.72
N GLN A 245 -3.45 -14.06 -22.49
CA GLN A 245 -2.86 -13.02 -23.32
C GLN A 245 -1.98 -12.11 -22.47
N LEU A 246 -0.77 -11.82 -22.96
CA LEU A 246 0.19 -10.95 -22.29
C LEU A 246 0.76 -9.92 -23.27
N SER A 247 0.42 -8.65 -23.04
CA SER A 247 0.88 -7.53 -23.88
C SER A 247 2.29 -7.06 -23.52
N ASN A 248 2.90 -6.29 -24.42
CA ASN A 248 4.18 -5.61 -24.22
C ASN A 248 4.19 -4.62 -23.05
N GLU A 249 3.01 -4.10 -22.70
CA GLU A 249 2.75 -3.14 -21.63
C GLU A 249 2.46 -3.84 -20.29
N GLY A 250 2.33 -5.17 -20.29
CA GLY A 250 2.15 -5.99 -19.09
C GLY A 250 0.70 -6.32 -18.77
N ARG A 251 -0.28 -5.93 -19.61
CA ARG A 251 -1.68 -6.35 -19.47
C ARG A 251 -1.78 -7.87 -19.58
N LEU A 252 -2.35 -8.51 -18.56
CA LEU A 252 -2.60 -9.93 -18.47
C LEU A 252 -4.11 -10.19 -18.49
N SER A 253 -4.59 -10.94 -19.48
CA SER A 253 -6.01 -11.19 -19.66
C SER A 253 -6.31 -12.64 -20.02
N ILE A 254 -7.51 -13.08 -19.65
CA ILE A 254 -8.13 -14.30 -20.12
C ILE A 254 -9.02 -13.91 -21.28
N ASN A 255 -8.63 -14.31 -22.49
CA ASN A 255 -9.32 -13.94 -23.72
C ASN A 255 -10.82 -14.27 -23.65
N GLY A 256 -11.67 -13.31 -24.01
CA GLY A 256 -13.13 -13.45 -23.96
C GLY A 256 -13.73 -13.61 -22.55
N VAL A 257 -12.95 -13.42 -21.48
CA VAL A 257 -13.42 -13.58 -20.10
C VAL A 257 -13.18 -12.31 -19.28
N CYS A 258 -11.93 -11.92 -19.01
CA CYS A 258 -11.61 -10.80 -18.13
C CYS A 258 -10.13 -10.39 -18.21
N ASP A 259 -9.79 -9.26 -17.56
CA ASP A 259 -8.41 -8.87 -17.26
C ASP A 259 -8.04 -9.34 -15.84
N LEU A 260 -6.95 -10.09 -15.70
CA LEU A 260 -6.37 -10.44 -14.41
C LEU A 260 -5.47 -9.32 -13.88
N TYR A 261 -4.82 -8.58 -14.79
CA TYR A 261 -4.01 -7.42 -14.43
C TYR A 261 -4.03 -6.36 -15.54
N LEU A 262 -4.23 -5.12 -15.12
CA LEU A 262 -4.09 -3.92 -15.94
C LEU A 262 -2.82 -3.14 -15.55
N PRO A 263 -2.00 -2.71 -16.52
CA PRO A 263 -0.85 -1.85 -16.25
C PRO A 263 -1.25 -0.53 -15.60
N ALA A 264 -0.34 0.08 -14.82
CA ALA A 264 -0.59 1.34 -14.13
C ALA A 264 -1.06 2.47 -15.09
N ALA A 265 -0.47 2.55 -16.29
CA ALA A 265 -0.85 3.52 -17.31
C ALA A 265 -2.29 3.34 -17.83
N GLU A 266 -2.80 2.10 -17.89
CA GLU A 266 -4.20 1.83 -18.23
C GLU A 266 -5.12 2.10 -17.04
N LYS A 267 -4.73 1.67 -15.83
CA LYS A 267 -5.45 2.00 -14.59
C LYS A 267 -5.60 3.52 -14.39
N ALA A 268 -4.64 4.31 -14.85
CA ALA A 268 -4.68 5.77 -14.79
C ALA A 268 -5.72 6.40 -15.73
N LYS A 269 -6.11 5.74 -16.83
CA LYS A 269 -7.11 6.27 -17.79
C LYS A 269 -8.53 6.20 -17.23
N GLU A 270 -8.81 5.19 -16.42
CA GLU A 270 -10.12 4.96 -15.78
C GLU A 270 -9.98 5.02 -14.25
N ARG A 271 -9.25 6.03 -13.77
CA ARG A 271 -8.97 6.17 -12.34
C ARG A 271 -10.28 6.37 -11.58
N SER A 272 -10.50 5.54 -10.58
CA SER A 272 -11.67 5.56 -9.71
C SER A 272 -11.28 5.76 -8.25
N LEU A 273 -12.15 6.47 -7.51
CA LEU A 273 -11.97 6.79 -6.09
C LEU A 273 -13.11 6.21 -5.25
N ALA A 274 -12.77 5.49 -4.18
CA ALA A 274 -13.67 5.24 -3.07
C ALA A 274 -13.42 6.28 -1.97
N VAL A 275 -14.45 7.03 -1.59
CA VAL A 275 -14.43 7.97 -0.46
C VAL A 275 -15.17 7.34 0.71
N ILE A 276 -14.42 6.96 1.74
CA ILE A 276 -14.95 6.42 3.00
C ILE A 276 -15.10 7.59 3.98
N VAL A 277 -16.34 7.97 4.29
CA VAL A 277 -16.66 8.98 5.29
C VAL A 277 -16.98 8.26 6.59
N ALA A 278 -16.07 8.32 7.57
CA ALA A 278 -16.16 7.50 8.77
C ALA A 278 -15.81 8.23 10.07
N GLY A 279 -16.71 8.20 11.04
CA GLY A 279 -16.54 8.84 12.36
C GLY A 279 -17.86 9.36 12.94
N LEU A 280 -17.78 10.25 13.93
CA LEU A 280 -18.92 10.94 14.51
C LEU A 280 -19.57 11.89 13.51
N TYR A 281 -20.90 11.96 13.48
CA TYR A 281 -21.66 12.72 12.49
C TYR A 281 -21.40 14.23 12.57
N ARG A 282 -21.47 14.82 13.77
CA ARG A 282 -21.06 16.20 14.07
C ARG A 282 -21.60 17.23 13.05
N THR A 283 -20.68 17.94 12.38
CA THR A 283 -20.96 19.00 11.41
C THR A 283 -21.15 18.47 9.98
N ASN A 284 -21.34 17.16 9.78
CA ASN A 284 -21.35 16.59 8.43
C ASN A 284 -22.47 17.12 7.52
N HIS A 285 -23.62 17.49 8.08
CA HIS A 285 -24.69 18.22 7.39
C HIS A 285 -24.22 19.51 6.66
N VAL A 286 -23.12 20.12 7.11
CA VAL A 286 -22.47 21.28 6.48
C VAL A 286 -21.32 20.84 5.59
N THR A 287 -20.39 20.05 6.11
CA THR A 287 -19.14 19.72 5.41
C THR A 287 -19.35 18.82 4.19
N CYS A 288 -20.42 18.01 4.16
CA CYS A 288 -20.73 17.17 3.00
C CYS A 288 -20.91 18.00 1.71
N LYS A 289 -21.35 19.28 1.82
CA LYS A 289 -21.40 20.19 0.68
C LYS A 289 -20.01 20.48 0.13
N SER A 290 -19.03 20.73 1.00
CA SER A 290 -17.64 20.91 0.58
C SER A 290 -17.03 19.63 0.02
N HIS A 291 -17.38 18.46 0.56
CA HIS A 291 -16.99 17.18 -0.02
C HIS A 291 -17.49 17.07 -1.46
N MET A 292 -18.78 17.39 -1.67
CA MET A 292 -19.39 17.37 -3.00
C MET A 292 -18.74 18.37 -3.94
N GLU A 293 -18.65 19.64 -3.56
CA GLU A 293 -18.17 20.72 -4.43
C GLU A 293 -16.67 20.66 -4.74
N LYS A 294 -15.84 20.24 -3.78
CA LYS A 294 -14.38 20.33 -3.89
C LYS A 294 -13.70 19.01 -4.21
N LEU A 295 -14.25 17.89 -3.71
CA LEU A 295 -13.62 16.57 -3.80
C LEU A 295 -14.32 15.66 -4.82
N ILE A 296 -15.66 15.62 -4.83
CA ILE A 296 -16.43 14.59 -5.55
C ILE A 296 -16.88 15.08 -6.94
N ASN A 297 -17.53 16.24 -7.03
CA ASN A 297 -18.06 16.75 -8.28
C ASN A 297 -16.93 17.26 -9.17
N ASP A 298 -16.99 16.89 -10.45
CA ASP A 298 -16.10 17.38 -11.51
C ASP A 298 -14.61 17.28 -11.15
N ASN A 299 -14.22 16.25 -10.39
CA ASN A 299 -12.81 16.03 -10.07
C ASN A 299 -12.12 15.38 -11.28
N PRO A 300 -11.26 16.12 -12.01
CA PRO A 300 -10.70 15.64 -13.28
C PRO A 300 -9.72 14.47 -13.08
N ALA A 301 -9.27 14.22 -11.85
CA ALA A 301 -8.38 13.11 -11.54
C ALA A 301 -9.10 11.75 -11.62
N PHE A 302 -10.43 11.70 -11.57
CA PHE A 302 -11.19 10.46 -11.49
C PHE A 302 -12.35 10.44 -12.49
N THR A 303 -12.49 9.32 -13.20
CA THR A 303 -13.64 9.05 -14.07
C THR A 303 -14.86 8.60 -13.26
N ARG A 304 -14.63 8.12 -12.03
CA ARG A 304 -15.68 7.63 -11.14
C ARG A 304 -15.30 7.87 -9.68
N ILE A 305 -16.25 8.39 -8.90
CA ILE A 305 -16.13 8.56 -7.45
C ILE A 305 -17.35 7.95 -6.78
N ASP A 306 -17.13 7.06 -5.83
CA ASP A 306 -18.15 6.41 -5.03
C ASP A 306 -17.95 6.73 -3.55
N VAL A 307 -19.04 7.03 -2.84
CA VAL A 307 -19.03 7.40 -1.42
C VAL A 307 -19.61 6.29 -0.57
N PHE A 308 -18.95 6.00 0.55
CA PHE A 308 -19.37 5.04 1.57
C PHE A 308 -19.40 5.78 2.91
N ALA A 309 -20.60 5.99 3.45
CA ALA A 309 -20.77 6.68 4.72
C ALA A 309 -21.03 5.68 5.85
N PHE A 310 -20.16 5.67 6.86
CA PHE A 310 -20.39 4.97 8.11
C PHE A 310 -20.25 5.99 9.23
N VAL A 311 -21.36 6.52 9.71
CA VAL A 311 -21.37 7.58 10.71
C VAL A 311 -21.96 7.08 12.02
N LEU A 312 -21.30 7.47 13.10
CA LEU A 312 -21.81 7.30 14.44
C LEU A 312 -22.55 8.58 14.85
N PHE A 313 -23.69 8.44 15.52
CA PHE A 313 -24.38 9.59 16.10
C PHE A 313 -24.46 9.46 17.62
N GLU A 314 -24.27 10.59 18.29
CA GLU A 314 -24.14 10.69 19.74
C GLU A 314 -25.46 11.11 20.38
N PRO A 315 -25.63 10.94 21.72
CA PRO A 315 -26.79 11.47 22.42
C PRO A 315 -27.01 12.97 22.14
N ALA A 316 -25.94 13.76 22.05
CA ALA A 316 -25.99 15.18 21.72
C ALA A 316 -26.64 15.48 20.34
N ASP A 317 -26.50 14.59 19.35
CA ASP A 317 -27.21 14.74 18.07
C ASP A 317 -28.73 14.75 18.28
N GLY A 318 -29.24 13.92 19.18
CA GLY A 318 -30.66 13.88 19.55
C GLY A 318 -31.07 14.98 20.52
N ASP A 319 -30.36 15.11 21.63
CA ASP A 319 -30.76 15.95 22.77
C ASP A 319 -30.57 17.44 22.49
N VAL A 320 -29.49 17.81 21.77
CA VAL A 320 -29.14 19.20 21.47
C VAL A 320 -29.60 19.55 20.05
N HIS A 321 -29.27 18.71 19.07
CA HIS A 321 -29.49 19.01 17.65
C HIS A 321 -30.81 18.46 17.09
N LYS A 322 -31.58 17.71 17.88
CA LYS A 322 -32.89 17.14 17.51
C LYS A 322 -32.85 16.24 16.27
N ARG A 323 -31.73 15.55 16.08
CA ARG A 323 -31.53 14.60 14.99
C ARG A 323 -31.89 13.19 15.42
N THR A 324 -32.54 12.47 14.52
CA THR A 324 -32.71 11.03 14.61
C THR A 324 -31.81 10.33 13.60
N LYS A 325 -31.60 9.03 13.80
CA LYS A 325 -30.95 8.16 12.81
C LYS A 325 -31.51 8.39 11.41
N GLU A 326 -32.84 8.39 11.27
CA GLU A 326 -33.54 8.53 9.98
C GLU A 326 -33.30 9.91 9.36
N SER A 327 -33.26 10.98 10.18
CA SER A 327 -32.96 12.32 9.68
C SER A 327 -31.53 12.43 9.15
N ILE A 328 -30.54 11.88 9.87
CA ILE A 328 -29.13 11.86 9.45
C ILE A 328 -28.97 11.04 8.16
N GLU A 329 -29.62 9.89 8.11
CA GLU A 329 -29.68 9.02 6.95
C GLU A 329 -30.27 9.71 5.71
N ALA A 330 -31.33 10.50 5.89
CA ALA A 330 -31.94 11.29 4.83
C ALA A 330 -31.03 12.43 4.37
N GLU A 331 -30.37 13.12 5.30
CA GLU A 331 -29.41 14.20 5.00
C GLU A 331 -28.21 13.68 4.20
N LEU A 332 -27.61 12.54 4.61
CA LEU A 332 -26.50 11.92 3.88
C LEU A 332 -26.89 11.50 2.47
N ARG A 333 -28.07 10.88 2.30
CA ARG A 333 -28.60 10.51 0.98
C ARG A 333 -28.89 11.73 0.11
N GLY A 334 -29.46 12.78 0.70
CA GLY A 334 -29.69 14.05 0.02
C GLY A 334 -28.41 14.75 -0.41
N CYS A 335 -27.36 14.69 0.42
CA CYS A 335 -26.10 15.38 0.15
C CYS A 335 -25.22 14.65 -0.87
N TYR A 336 -24.91 13.36 -0.65
CA TYR A 336 -24.03 12.60 -1.54
C TYR A 336 -24.74 12.06 -2.78
N GLY A 337 -26.08 12.01 -2.77
CA GLY A 337 -26.90 11.69 -3.93
C GLY A 337 -26.47 10.43 -4.67
N SER A 338 -26.28 10.55 -5.98
CA SER A 338 -25.92 9.44 -6.87
C SER A 338 -24.51 8.91 -6.68
N HIS A 339 -23.66 9.53 -5.84
CA HIS A 339 -22.34 8.99 -5.51
C HIS A 339 -22.38 8.01 -4.33
N LEU A 340 -23.42 8.07 -3.49
CA LEU A 340 -23.55 7.23 -2.31
C LEU A 340 -23.81 5.75 -2.70
N ARG A 341 -23.01 4.85 -2.14
CA ARG A 341 -23.11 3.38 -2.35
C ARG A 341 -23.50 2.61 -1.10
N SER A 342 -23.06 3.08 0.06
CA SER A 342 -23.49 2.57 1.36
C SER A 342 -23.70 3.73 2.32
N VAL A 343 -24.69 3.59 3.19
CA VAL A 343 -24.92 4.49 4.32
C VAL A 343 -25.32 3.67 5.52
N ASP A 344 -24.52 3.77 6.56
CA ASP A 344 -24.75 3.17 7.87
C ASP A 344 -24.73 4.31 8.88
N VAL A 345 -25.84 4.49 9.61
CA VAL A 345 -25.96 5.44 10.72
C VAL A 345 -26.27 4.64 11.97
N VAL A 346 -25.34 4.67 12.93
CA VAL A 346 -25.37 3.79 14.10
C VAL A 346 -25.18 4.62 15.38
N PRO A 347 -25.96 4.39 16.45
CA PRO A 347 -25.70 5.04 17.73
C PRO A 347 -24.33 4.63 18.28
N VAL A 348 -23.57 5.55 18.86
CA VAL A 348 -22.26 5.23 19.48
C VAL A 348 -22.37 4.06 20.46
N ALA A 349 -23.40 4.05 21.31
CA ALA A 349 -23.61 3.01 22.32
C ALA A 349 -23.80 1.58 21.77
N GLN A 350 -24.12 1.41 20.47
CA GLN A 350 -24.22 0.07 19.87
C GLN A 350 -22.88 -0.49 19.41
N GLU A 351 -21.93 0.38 19.06
CA GLU A 351 -20.63 -0.03 18.51
C GLU A 351 -19.49 0.18 19.50
N GLU A 352 -19.71 0.97 20.55
CA GLU A 352 -18.72 1.14 21.60
C GLU A 352 -18.46 -0.19 22.31
N GLU A 353 -17.19 -0.49 22.54
CA GLU A 353 -16.75 -1.65 23.30
C GLU A 353 -15.63 -1.28 24.28
N ASP A 354 -15.48 -2.11 25.30
CA ASP A 354 -14.32 -2.03 26.18
C ASP A 354 -13.06 -2.54 25.47
N PHE A 355 -11.91 -2.00 25.86
CA PHE A 355 -10.64 -2.45 25.31
C PHE A 355 -10.34 -3.88 25.81
N PRO A 356 -10.05 -4.85 24.92
CA PRO A 356 -9.92 -6.26 25.29
C PRO A 356 -8.60 -6.62 26.01
N GLY A 357 -7.68 -5.65 26.18
CA GLY A 357 -6.35 -5.88 26.76
C GLY A 357 -6.13 -5.14 28.08
N GLN A 358 -4.90 -5.23 28.60
CA GLN A 358 -4.51 -4.46 29.77
C GLN A 358 -4.38 -2.97 29.41
N MET A 359 -4.98 -2.11 30.22
CA MET A 359 -4.86 -0.67 30.05
C MET A 359 -3.39 -0.24 30.21
N TRP A 360 -2.89 0.49 29.23
CA TRP A 360 -1.54 1.07 29.29
C TRP A 360 -1.58 2.27 30.24
N ALA A 361 -0.85 2.17 31.36
CA ALA A 361 -0.93 3.12 32.47
C ALA A 361 -0.79 4.61 32.07
N PRO A 362 0.13 5.01 31.15
CA PRO A 362 0.23 6.39 30.67
C PRO A 362 -1.01 6.90 29.95
N CYS A 363 -1.83 6.02 29.40
CA CYS A 363 -3.03 6.39 28.65
C CYS A 363 -4.32 6.26 29.44
N GLY A 364 -4.38 5.33 30.39
CA GLY A 364 -5.62 5.02 31.10
C GLY A 364 -6.79 4.81 30.14
N GLU A 365 -7.93 5.44 30.42
CA GLU A 365 -9.18 5.34 29.64
C GLU A 365 -9.03 5.76 28.16
N HIS A 366 -8.00 6.51 27.80
CA HIS A 366 -7.76 6.91 26.40
C HIS A 366 -7.56 5.71 25.47
N VAL A 367 -7.08 4.57 25.99
CA VAL A 367 -6.96 3.34 25.20
C VAL A 367 -8.33 2.89 24.67
N LYS A 368 -9.38 3.02 25.48
CA LYS A 368 -10.75 2.70 25.05
C LYS A 368 -11.22 3.64 23.94
N ARG A 369 -10.93 4.94 24.05
CA ARG A 369 -11.23 5.92 23.00
C ARG A 369 -10.56 5.56 21.67
N LEU A 370 -9.24 5.31 21.69
CA LEU A 370 -8.48 4.91 20.51
C LEU A 370 -9.00 3.60 19.90
N ASN A 371 -9.33 2.61 20.74
CA ASN A 371 -9.90 1.34 20.29
C ASN A 371 -11.17 1.57 19.46
N ASN A 372 -12.10 2.37 19.98
CA ASN A 372 -13.39 2.63 19.33
C ASN A 372 -13.25 3.53 18.09
N GLN A 373 -12.30 4.47 18.09
CA GLN A 373 -11.96 5.29 16.92
C GLN A 373 -11.44 4.42 15.77
N LEU A 374 -10.52 3.49 16.05
CA LEU A 374 -10.01 2.53 15.06
C LEU A 374 -11.07 1.51 14.63
N LYS A 375 -11.93 1.05 15.56
CA LYS A 375 -13.05 0.14 15.25
C LYS A 375 -13.99 0.75 14.22
N THR A 376 -14.33 2.03 14.41
CA THR A 376 -15.20 2.78 13.49
C THR A 376 -14.63 2.79 12.07
N VAL A 377 -13.33 3.05 11.94
CA VAL A 377 -12.62 3.01 10.64
C VAL A 377 -12.69 1.63 10.01
N LYS A 378 -12.44 0.56 10.79
CA LYS A 378 -12.53 -0.83 10.31
C LYS A 378 -13.95 -1.17 9.84
N LEU A 379 -14.99 -0.80 10.59
CA LEU A 379 -16.37 -1.10 10.23
C LEU A 379 -16.75 -0.43 8.90
N ALA A 380 -16.34 0.83 8.71
CA ALA A 380 -16.51 1.54 7.45
C ALA A 380 -15.79 0.83 6.28
N ALA A 381 -14.56 0.36 6.52
CA ALA A 381 -13.78 -0.39 5.53
C ALA A 381 -14.46 -1.71 5.12
N VAL A 382 -15.02 -2.45 6.09
CA VAL A 382 -15.77 -3.69 5.85
C VAL A 382 -16.98 -3.43 4.96
N ARG A 383 -17.70 -2.31 5.14
CA ARG A 383 -18.85 -1.95 4.29
C ARG A 383 -18.44 -1.64 2.86
N TRP A 384 -17.39 -0.82 2.68
CA TRP A 384 -16.81 -0.57 1.36
C TRP A 384 -16.37 -1.87 0.69
N TRP A 385 -15.63 -2.72 1.40
CA TRP A 385 -15.11 -3.97 0.86
C TRP A 385 -16.23 -4.94 0.45
N ALA A 386 -17.26 -5.09 1.30
CA ALA A 386 -18.42 -5.94 0.99
C ALA A 386 -19.16 -5.46 -0.27
N TRP A 387 -19.34 -4.15 -0.42
CA TRP A 387 -19.96 -3.59 -1.63
C TRP A 387 -19.09 -3.82 -2.87
N SER A 388 -17.79 -3.60 -2.75
CA SER A 388 -16.80 -3.82 -3.83
C SER A 388 -16.84 -5.27 -4.32
N ILE A 389 -16.89 -6.25 -3.41
CA ILE A 389 -17.05 -7.67 -3.76
C ILE A 389 -18.41 -7.92 -4.44
N ALA A 390 -19.50 -7.45 -3.84
CA ALA A 390 -20.85 -7.73 -4.34
C ALA A 390 -21.11 -7.18 -5.75
N ASN A 391 -20.49 -6.05 -6.08
CA ASN A 391 -20.62 -5.38 -7.39
C ASN A 391 -19.45 -5.68 -8.34
N GLY A 392 -18.48 -6.45 -7.87
CA GLY A 392 -17.22 -6.72 -8.54
C GLY A 392 -16.44 -5.50 -8.96
N MET A 393 -16.40 -4.46 -8.13
CA MET A 393 -15.70 -3.22 -8.41
C MET A 393 -14.43 -3.13 -7.57
N GLU A 394 -13.32 -2.76 -8.21
CA GLU A 394 -12.08 -2.42 -7.53
C GLU A 394 -11.75 -0.96 -7.83
N HIS A 395 -11.70 -0.13 -6.79
CA HIS A 395 -11.31 1.27 -6.94
C HIS A 395 -9.79 1.38 -7.07
N THR A 396 -9.30 2.25 -7.95
CA THR A 396 -7.84 2.46 -8.10
C THR A 396 -7.23 3.25 -6.94
N THR A 397 -8.04 4.02 -6.23
CA THR A 397 -7.63 4.84 -5.09
C THR A 397 -8.72 4.78 -4.03
N VAL A 398 -8.31 4.73 -2.77
CA VAL A 398 -9.21 4.76 -1.61
C VAL A 398 -8.79 5.93 -0.74
N LEU A 399 -9.75 6.72 -0.32
CA LEU A 399 -9.59 7.86 0.57
C LEU A 399 -10.52 7.65 1.76
N ARG A 400 -10.00 7.79 2.98
CA ARG A 400 -10.84 7.98 4.16
C ARG A 400 -10.78 9.43 4.59
N ILE A 401 -11.94 10.01 4.91
CA ILE A 401 -12.07 11.31 5.59
C ILE A 401 -12.96 11.20 6.84
N ARG A 402 -12.77 12.10 7.80
CA ARG A 402 -13.74 12.31 8.88
C ARG A 402 -14.98 13.01 8.36
N PRO A 403 -16.14 12.82 9.01
CA PRO A 403 -17.37 13.51 8.61
C PRO A 403 -17.28 15.03 8.79
N ASP A 404 -16.50 15.55 9.74
CA ASP A 404 -16.35 16.98 10.02
C ASP A 404 -15.19 17.66 9.25
N THR A 405 -14.63 17.01 8.22
CA THR A 405 -13.58 17.62 7.37
C THR A 405 -14.18 18.62 6.38
N GLN A 406 -13.73 19.88 6.38
CA GLN A 406 -14.12 20.88 5.38
C GLN A 406 -12.99 21.10 4.37
N PHE A 407 -13.31 21.04 3.07
CA PHE A 407 -12.37 21.39 2.00
C PHE A 407 -12.61 22.83 1.51
N HIS A 408 -11.55 23.62 1.40
CA HIS A 408 -11.58 24.97 0.85
C HIS A 408 -11.21 24.99 -0.64
N ALA A 409 -10.27 24.12 -1.02
CA ALA A 409 -9.83 23.92 -2.39
C ALA A 409 -9.94 22.45 -2.82
N LYS A 410 -9.86 22.22 -4.14
CA LYS A 410 -9.84 20.88 -4.71
C LYS A 410 -8.50 20.20 -4.37
N PRO A 411 -8.51 19.01 -3.73
CA PRO A 411 -7.27 18.32 -3.38
C PRO A 411 -6.54 17.77 -4.60
N GLU A 412 -5.21 17.85 -4.57
CA GLU A 412 -4.34 17.25 -5.58
C GLU A 412 -3.97 15.81 -5.17
N PHE A 413 -4.24 14.86 -6.06
CA PHE A 413 -3.96 13.45 -5.85
C PHE A 413 -2.73 13.02 -6.65
N MET A 414 -1.80 12.33 -5.99
CA MET A 414 -0.73 11.59 -6.66
C MET A 414 -1.27 10.60 -7.68
N GLY A 415 -0.53 10.35 -8.75
CA GLY A 415 -0.87 9.31 -9.72
C GLY A 415 -0.77 7.89 -9.13
N VAL A 416 -1.45 6.90 -9.72
CA VAL A 416 -1.42 5.50 -9.22
C VAL A 416 0.00 4.92 -9.20
N GLU A 417 0.83 5.28 -10.18
CA GLU A 417 2.23 4.85 -10.23
C GLU A 417 3.09 5.50 -9.15
N GLU A 418 2.88 6.80 -8.88
CA GLU A 418 3.57 7.54 -7.83
C GLU A 418 3.19 7.03 -6.44
N LEU A 419 1.91 6.68 -6.24
CA LEU A 419 1.42 6.10 -4.98
C LEU A 419 2.09 4.76 -4.67
N GLY A 420 2.25 3.89 -5.67
CA GLY A 420 2.80 2.55 -5.46
C GLY A 420 2.12 1.80 -4.31
N ASP A 421 2.93 1.33 -3.36
CA ASP A 421 2.47 0.65 -2.14
C ASP A 421 2.38 1.60 -0.92
N GLY A 422 2.54 2.90 -1.14
CA GLY A 422 2.60 3.92 -0.10
C GLY A 422 1.25 4.57 0.22
N LEU A 423 1.23 5.28 1.34
CA LEU A 423 0.10 6.09 1.80
C LEU A 423 0.43 7.58 1.77
N VAL A 424 -0.58 8.39 1.51
CA VAL A 424 -0.52 9.84 1.69
C VAL A 424 -1.48 10.21 2.82
N LEU A 425 -0.99 10.92 3.83
CA LEU A 425 -1.76 11.39 4.98
C LEU A 425 -1.75 12.92 5.01
N PRO A 426 -2.76 13.57 4.39
CA PRO A 426 -2.86 15.02 4.41
C PRO A 426 -3.02 15.58 5.81
N HIS A 427 -2.18 16.52 6.20
CA HIS A 427 -2.31 17.20 7.49
C HIS A 427 -3.36 18.31 7.39
N PRO A 428 -4.33 18.40 8.33
CA PRO A 428 -5.31 19.48 8.35
C PRO A 428 -4.67 20.80 8.74
N LYS A 429 -5.10 21.88 8.09
CA LYS A 429 -4.61 23.21 8.37
C LYS A 429 -5.09 23.68 9.75
N GLY A 430 -4.17 24.19 10.54
CA GLY A 430 -4.46 24.72 11.88
C GLY A 430 -4.67 23.67 12.96
N GLU A 431 -4.50 22.38 12.65
CA GLU A 431 -4.48 21.33 13.66
C GLU A 431 -3.09 21.17 14.25
N HIS A 432 -3.04 20.76 15.52
CA HIS A 432 -1.78 20.45 16.20
C HIS A 432 -1.15 19.19 15.59
N TYR A 433 0.18 19.09 15.66
CA TYR A 433 0.92 17.91 15.25
C TYR A 433 1.90 17.51 16.35
N PHE A 434 2.13 16.21 16.48
CA PHE A 434 3.10 15.66 17.42
C PHE A 434 4.40 15.28 16.71
N TYR A 435 5.52 15.35 17.42
CA TYR A 435 6.75 14.68 17.03
C TYR A 435 6.72 13.25 17.57
N CYS A 436 6.85 12.28 16.67
CA CYS A 436 6.68 10.87 16.96
C CYS A 436 7.98 10.12 16.80
N ALA A 437 8.33 9.33 17.81
CA ALA A 437 9.38 8.33 17.70
C ALA A 437 8.95 7.23 16.71
N ARG A 438 9.79 6.93 15.73
CA ARG A 438 9.50 5.96 14.67
C ARG A 438 10.16 4.63 14.95
N MET A 439 9.53 3.51 14.60
CA MET A 439 10.13 2.18 14.76
C MET A 439 11.47 2.01 14.00
N ARG A 440 11.72 2.83 12.97
CA ARG A 440 12.95 2.80 12.17
C ARG A 440 14.19 3.43 12.80
N GLY A 441 14.07 4.33 13.77
CA GLY A 441 15.26 4.97 14.34
C GLY A 441 15.10 6.42 14.72
N ASN A 442 14.26 7.10 13.95
CA ASN A 442 14.20 8.54 13.83
C ASN A 442 12.98 9.11 14.56
N VAL A 443 12.98 10.44 14.67
CA VAL A 443 11.79 11.22 15.02
C VAL A 443 11.26 11.86 13.75
N GLY A 444 9.94 11.89 13.59
CA GLY A 444 9.30 12.64 12.53
C GLY A 444 7.93 13.13 12.97
N VAL A 445 7.37 14.09 12.26
CA VAL A 445 6.00 14.57 12.51
C VAL A 445 5.04 13.37 12.40
N GLY A 446 4.06 13.29 13.30
CA GLY A 446 3.00 12.31 13.27
C GLY A 446 1.97 12.64 12.19
N PRO A 447 1.57 11.68 11.34
CA PRO A 447 0.46 11.90 10.44
C PRO A 447 -0.85 11.95 11.22
N THR A 448 -1.79 12.77 10.78
CA THR A 448 -3.14 12.77 11.35
C THR A 448 -3.86 11.44 11.09
N ASP A 449 -4.76 11.06 11.98
CA ASP A 449 -5.71 9.96 11.73
C ASP A 449 -6.95 10.44 10.97
N GLN A 450 -7.06 11.73 10.67
CA GLN A 450 -8.28 12.35 10.14
C GLN A 450 -8.50 12.03 8.66
N ILE A 451 -7.42 11.95 7.88
CA ILE A 451 -7.48 11.75 6.44
C ILE A 451 -6.27 10.95 5.94
N ALA A 452 -6.54 9.97 5.08
CA ALA A 452 -5.51 9.16 4.44
C ALA A 452 -6.02 8.65 3.09
N TYR A 453 -5.13 8.59 2.09
CA TYR A 453 -5.43 7.94 0.82
C TYR A 453 -4.25 7.14 0.26
N GLY A 454 -4.57 6.18 -0.60
CA GLY A 454 -3.60 5.34 -1.28
C GLY A 454 -4.27 4.33 -2.20
N THR A 455 -3.50 3.35 -2.68
CA THR A 455 -4.07 2.18 -3.36
C THR A 455 -4.88 1.33 -2.36
N PRO A 456 -5.84 0.50 -2.82
CA PRO A 456 -6.59 -0.38 -1.93
C PRO A 456 -5.69 -1.23 -1.02
N ALA A 457 -4.61 -1.78 -1.56
CA ALA A 457 -3.66 -2.59 -0.81
C ALA A 457 -2.95 -1.78 0.30
N ALA A 458 -2.47 -0.58 -0.02
CA ALA A 458 -1.82 0.29 0.98
C ALA A 458 -2.83 0.72 2.06
N MET A 459 -4.03 1.14 1.65
CA MET A 459 -5.08 1.59 2.56
C MET A 459 -5.60 0.49 3.48
N GLN A 460 -5.54 -0.79 3.11
CA GLN A 460 -5.89 -1.88 4.03
C GLN A 460 -5.05 -1.88 5.30
N HIS A 461 -3.77 -1.50 5.24
CA HIS A 461 -2.96 -1.39 6.46
C HIS A 461 -3.54 -0.35 7.41
N TRP A 462 -3.89 0.82 6.89
CA TRP A 462 -4.45 1.91 7.68
C TRP A 462 -5.89 1.61 8.16
N LEU A 463 -6.74 1.10 7.28
CA LEU A 463 -8.16 0.83 7.57
C LEU A 463 -8.37 -0.29 8.59
N TYR A 464 -7.46 -1.27 8.67
CA TYR A 464 -7.58 -2.43 9.56
C TYR A 464 -6.62 -2.38 10.75
N MET A 465 -6.11 -1.20 11.13
CA MET A 465 -5.28 -1.00 12.32
C MET A 465 -5.90 -1.57 13.61
N TYR A 466 -7.23 -1.45 13.75
CA TYR A 466 -7.98 -2.01 14.88
C TYR A 466 -7.63 -3.47 15.17
N ASP A 467 -7.46 -4.31 14.14
CA ASP A 467 -7.18 -5.75 14.31
C ASP A 467 -5.82 -6.05 14.96
N ARG A 468 -4.97 -5.03 15.09
CA ARG A 468 -3.64 -5.13 15.71
C ARG A 468 -3.49 -4.19 16.90
N PHE A 469 -4.47 -3.33 17.19
CA PHE A 469 -4.35 -2.32 18.24
C PHE A 469 -4.04 -2.93 19.61
N ALA A 470 -4.74 -4.00 20.01
CA ALA A 470 -4.47 -4.67 21.29
C ALA A 470 -3.04 -5.21 21.41
N GLN A 471 -2.48 -5.73 20.30
CA GLN A 471 -1.08 -6.17 20.26
C GLN A 471 -0.11 -4.97 20.37
N MET A 472 -0.43 -3.84 19.74
CA MET A 472 0.40 -2.63 19.84
C MET A 472 0.44 -2.11 21.28
N VAL A 473 -0.71 -2.07 21.94
CA VAL A 473 -0.83 -1.66 23.35
C VAL A 473 -0.07 -2.63 24.26
N ASP A 474 -0.21 -3.95 24.07
CA ASP A 474 0.56 -4.95 24.83
C ASP A 474 2.06 -4.70 24.72
N LEU A 475 2.58 -4.43 23.52
CA LEU A 475 4.00 -4.16 23.32
C LEU A 475 4.46 -2.85 23.97
N ALA A 476 3.66 -1.80 23.90
CA ALA A 476 3.97 -0.52 24.55
C ALA A 476 3.88 -0.62 26.09
N ALA A 477 2.96 -1.42 26.62
CA ALA A 477 2.70 -1.54 28.04
C ALA A 477 3.59 -2.57 28.76
N ASN A 478 4.24 -3.50 28.04
CA ASN A 478 4.93 -4.62 28.67
C ASN A 478 6.25 -4.20 29.35
N PRO A 479 6.36 -4.25 30.70
CA PRO A 479 7.58 -3.85 31.39
C PRO A 479 8.71 -4.88 31.26
N SER A 480 8.38 -6.14 30.98
CA SER A 480 9.37 -7.23 30.82
C SER A 480 9.93 -7.31 29.39
N ARG A 481 9.23 -6.72 28.42
CA ARG A 481 9.61 -6.63 27.01
C ARG A 481 9.16 -5.26 26.48
N PRO A 482 9.71 -4.15 27.00
CA PRO A 482 9.27 -2.84 26.58
C PRO A 482 9.51 -2.72 25.09
N ALA A 483 8.52 -2.22 24.35
CA ALA A 483 8.78 -1.70 23.04
C ALA A 483 9.99 -0.74 23.15
N MET A 484 10.96 -0.87 22.25
CA MET A 484 12.09 0.07 22.25
C MET A 484 11.62 1.52 22.09
N ARG A 485 10.43 1.70 21.52
CA ARG A 485 9.72 2.96 21.33
C ARG A 485 8.24 2.72 21.57
N ASP A 486 7.63 3.44 22.49
CA ASP A 486 6.18 3.51 22.57
C ASP A 486 5.64 4.52 21.53
N PHE A 487 4.32 4.63 21.44
CA PHE A 487 3.65 5.54 20.50
C PHE A 487 3.19 6.84 21.17
N SER A 488 3.86 7.28 22.25
CA SER A 488 3.64 8.61 22.81
C SER A 488 4.11 9.69 21.84
N GLY A 489 3.37 10.79 21.79
CA GLY A 489 3.76 11.98 21.05
C GLY A 489 4.54 12.97 21.89
N CYS A 490 5.29 13.83 21.22
CA CYS A 490 5.93 14.99 21.84
C CYS A 490 5.37 16.27 21.23
N GLU A 491 4.87 17.18 22.06
CA GLU A 491 4.33 18.46 21.59
C GLU A 491 5.43 19.40 21.09
N THR A 492 6.63 19.26 21.66
CA THR A 492 7.83 20.01 21.26
C THR A 492 8.81 19.11 20.53
N LEU A 493 9.70 19.68 19.73
CA LEU A 493 10.75 18.91 19.06
C LEU A 493 11.65 18.23 20.13
N PRO A 494 11.68 16.89 20.22
CA PRO A 494 12.44 16.21 21.25
C PRO A 494 13.95 16.30 20.97
N THR A 495 14.76 16.16 22.01
CA THR A 495 16.23 16.18 21.88
C THR A 495 16.80 14.91 21.24
N GLY A 496 15.98 13.87 21.11
CA GLY A 496 16.34 12.54 20.61
C GLY A 496 15.11 11.64 20.41
N PRO A 497 15.32 10.38 20.00
CA PRO A 497 14.26 9.45 19.62
C PRO A 497 13.71 8.60 20.77
N LEU A 498 14.21 8.76 22.01
CA LEU A 498 13.77 7.98 23.15
C LEU A 498 12.60 8.68 23.87
N PRO A 499 11.70 7.95 24.54
CA PRO A 499 10.59 8.56 25.30
C PRO A 499 11.03 9.62 26.31
N GLY A 500 12.19 9.44 26.94
CA GLY A 500 12.76 10.40 27.90
C GLY A 500 13.37 11.66 27.28
N ASP A 501 13.49 11.73 25.95
CA ASP A 501 14.00 12.91 25.23
C ASP A 501 12.89 13.95 24.96
N CYS A 502 11.65 13.65 25.36
CA CYS A 502 10.51 14.51 25.19
C CYS A 502 10.21 15.31 26.46
N GLU A 503 10.27 16.63 26.38
CA GLU A 503 9.95 17.54 27.49
C GLU A 503 8.46 17.52 27.83
N VAL A 504 7.60 17.55 26.79
CA VAL A 504 6.13 17.58 26.93
C VAL A 504 5.54 16.38 26.21
N SER A 505 5.39 15.29 26.96
CA SER A 505 4.89 14.01 26.45
C SER A 505 3.36 13.97 26.43
N ALA A 506 2.81 13.56 25.29
CA ALA A 506 1.40 13.29 25.07
C ALA A 506 1.19 11.78 24.83
N PRO A 507 0.97 10.99 25.90
CA PRO A 507 0.68 9.57 25.77
C PRO A 507 -0.61 9.35 24.98
N CYS A 508 -0.68 8.27 24.19
CA CYS A 508 -1.84 7.95 23.36
C CYS A 508 -2.23 8.97 22.28
N SER A 509 -1.27 9.72 21.74
CA SER A 509 -1.49 10.44 20.48
C SER A 509 -1.78 9.46 19.34
N ILE A 510 -2.95 9.59 18.70
CA ILE A 510 -3.32 8.73 17.58
C ILE A 510 -2.36 8.93 16.40
N GLU A 511 -1.81 10.14 16.26
CA GLU A 511 -0.84 10.50 15.23
C GLU A 511 0.42 9.65 15.33
N CYS A 512 0.98 9.53 16.53
CA CYS A 512 2.16 8.70 16.74
C CYS A 512 1.84 7.21 16.71
N LEU A 513 0.61 6.81 17.06
CA LEU A 513 0.15 5.43 16.88
C LEU A 513 0.12 5.03 15.41
N VAL A 514 -0.47 5.86 14.54
CA VAL A 514 -0.55 5.61 13.09
C VAL A 514 0.85 5.51 12.50
N ALA A 515 1.70 6.50 12.81
CA ALA A 515 3.11 6.51 12.45
C ALA A 515 3.82 5.21 12.84
N TRP A 516 3.70 4.83 14.11
CA TRP A 516 4.36 3.67 14.70
C TRP A 516 3.90 2.37 14.02
N TYR A 517 2.59 2.23 13.81
CA TYR A 517 2.00 1.06 13.16
C TYR A 517 2.48 0.88 11.73
N LEU A 518 2.41 1.95 10.92
CA LEU A 518 2.79 1.89 9.51
C LEU A 518 4.28 1.55 9.36
N ASP A 519 5.14 2.18 10.17
CA ASP A 519 6.57 1.89 10.18
C ASP A 519 6.86 0.43 10.60
N ALA A 520 6.17 -0.08 11.63
CA ALA A 520 6.31 -1.46 12.09
C ALA A 520 5.91 -2.50 11.03
N ARG A 521 5.03 -2.10 10.10
CA ARG A 521 4.57 -2.92 8.98
C ARG A 521 5.42 -2.76 7.71
N GLY A 522 6.40 -1.85 7.72
CA GLY A 522 7.19 -1.52 6.54
C GLY A 522 6.37 -0.81 5.45
N VAL A 523 5.29 -0.14 5.83
CA VAL A 523 4.44 0.64 4.91
C VAL A 523 4.99 2.05 4.86
N ASP A 524 5.46 2.46 3.68
CA ASP A 524 5.92 3.82 3.47
C ASP A 524 4.72 4.77 3.42
N PHE A 525 4.87 5.94 4.02
CA PHE A 525 3.84 6.96 3.98
C PHE A 525 4.45 8.37 3.90
N ARG A 526 3.69 9.30 3.35
CA ARG A 526 4.05 10.73 3.22
C ARG A 526 3.00 11.58 3.93
N ILE A 527 3.47 12.57 4.67
CA ILE A 527 2.62 13.64 5.19
C ILE A 527 2.48 14.70 4.11
N GLU A 528 1.25 15.07 3.77
CA GLU A 528 0.95 16.08 2.75
C GLU A 528 0.41 17.35 3.40
N TRP A 529 1.02 18.50 3.12
CA TRP A 529 0.68 19.77 3.77
C TRP A 529 -0.08 20.74 2.85
N GLY A 530 -0.13 20.45 1.55
CA GLY A 530 -0.69 21.34 0.53
C GLY A 530 -2.21 21.30 0.40
N TRP A 531 -2.90 20.37 1.06
CA TRP A 531 -4.36 20.30 0.99
C TRP A 531 -5.00 21.41 1.83
N GLU A 532 -5.80 22.28 1.20
CA GLU A 532 -6.55 23.32 1.92
C GLU A 532 -7.82 22.72 2.54
N GLN A 533 -7.67 22.13 3.72
CA GLN A 533 -8.75 21.54 4.49
C GLN A 533 -8.52 21.71 6.01
N ASN A 534 -9.60 21.69 6.79
CA ASN A 534 -9.56 21.69 8.26
C ASN A 534 -10.77 20.96 8.83
N VAL A 535 -10.76 20.72 10.15
CA VAL A 535 -11.97 20.27 10.86
C VAL A 535 -12.90 21.46 11.07
N LEU A 536 -14.17 21.30 10.68
CA LEU A 536 -15.23 22.26 10.97
C LEU A 536 -15.93 21.88 12.27
N ARG A 537 -15.78 22.71 13.31
CA ARG A 537 -16.31 22.47 14.65
C ARG A 537 -17.65 23.16 14.84
N TRP A 538 -18.40 22.79 15.88
CA TRP A 538 -19.72 23.37 16.14
C TRP A 538 -19.64 24.86 16.50
N LYS A 539 -18.59 25.27 17.23
CA LYS A 539 -18.32 26.68 17.50
C LYS A 539 -18.14 27.51 16.22
N ASP A 540 -17.62 26.92 15.16
CA ASP A 540 -17.31 27.62 13.91
C ASP A 540 -18.59 27.93 13.09
N ILE A 541 -19.70 27.24 13.37
CA ILE A 541 -21.00 27.46 12.73
C ILE A 541 -22.01 28.20 13.62
N GLY A 542 -21.58 28.61 14.83
CA GLY A 542 -22.37 29.44 15.74
C GLY A 542 -23.59 28.76 16.36
N MET A 543 -23.69 27.43 16.28
CA MET A 543 -24.83 26.67 16.82
C MET A 543 -24.68 26.31 18.30
N VAL A 544 -23.44 26.27 18.79
CA VAL A 544 -23.08 25.88 20.15
C VAL A 544 -21.83 26.69 20.51
N GLY A 545 -21.85 27.44 21.62
CA GLY A 545 -20.66 28.18 22.07
C GLY A 545 -19.53 27.22 22.44
N VAL A 546 -18.29 27.72 22.54
CA VAL A 546 -17.09 26.90 22.86
C VAL A 546 -17.29 26.06 24.13
N ASP A 547 -17.94 26.64 25.15
CA ASP A 547 -18.20 25.96 26.42
C ASP A 547 -19.27 24.85 26.31
N GLU A 548 -20.23 25.01 25.41
CA GLU A 548 -21.31 24.06 25.19
C GLU A 548 -20.87 22.92 24.24
N GLU A 549 -19.97 23.20 23.31
CA GLU A 549 -19.27 22.17 22.50
C GLU A 549 -18.37 21.34 23.42
N ARG A 550 -17.64 22.02 24.32
CA ARG A 550 -16.86 21.35 25.37
C ARG A 550 -17.76 20.50 26.27
N LEU A 551 -18.95 20.97 26.65
CA LEU A 551 -19.91 20.20 27.45
C LEU A 551 -20.51 19.00 26.69
N ALA A 552 -20.70 19.12 25.37
CA ALA A 552 -21.15 18.02 24.50
C ALA A 552 -20.06 16.94 24.32
N ASP A 553 -18.79 17.35 24.30
CA ASP A 553 -17.62 16.45 24.27
C ASP A 553 -17.27 15.88 25.68
N GLN A 554 -17.83 16.42 26.77
CA GLN A 554 -17.46 16.16 28.17
C GLN A 554 -18.19 14.99 28.85
N THR A 555 -18.29 13.83 28.20
CA THR A 555 -18.48 12.59 28.98
C THR A 555 -17.19 12.13 29.68
N HIS A 556 -16.08 12.85 29.53
CA HIS A 556 -14.84 12.59 30.27
C HIS A 556 -14.40 13.85 31.04
N THR A 557 -14.59 13.81 32.35
CA THR A 557 -14.09 14.79 33.30
C THR A 557 -12.58 14.61 33.48
N GLU A 558 -11.79 15.38 32.74
CA GLU A 558 -10.58 16.07 33.21
C GLU A 558 -10.02 16.90 32.04
N ASP A 559 -9.51 18.07 32.37
CA ASP A 559 -9.10 19.13 31.45
C ASP A 559 -7.94 18.64 30.56
N ASP A 560 -8.21 18.43 29.27
CA ASP A 560 -7.32 17.82 28.26
C ASP A 560 -6.08 18.67 27.89
N GLY A 561 -5.62 19.57 28.78
CA GLY A 561 -4.37 20.34 28.62
C GLY A 561 -4.29 21.28 27.40
N MET A 562 -5.23 21.18 26.46
CA MET A 562 -5.28 21.92 25.21
C MET A 562 -5.84 23.31 25.47
N LYS A 563 -4.97 24.19 25.97
CA LYS A 563 -5.19 25.63 25.82
C LYS A 563 -5.17 25.95 24.34
N TRP A 564 -6.35 26.12 23.76
CA TRP A 564 -6.53 26.78 22.48
C TRP A 564 -6.06 28.24 22.63
N GLY A 565 -4.81 28.48 22.24
CA GLY A 565 -4.21 29.82 22.10
C GLY A 565 -4.52 30.43 20.74
#